data_AF-A0A1E5KWW0-F1
#
_entry.id   AF-A0A1E5KWW0-F1
#
_cell.length_a   1.000
_cell.length_b   1.000
_cell.length_c   1.000
_cell.angle_alpha   90.00
_cell.angle_beta   90.00
_cell.angle_gamma   90.00
#
_symmetry.space_group_name_H-M   'P 1'
#
loop_
_entity.id
_entity.type
_entity.pdbx_description
1 polymer ?
#
loop_
_entity_poly.entity_id
_entity_poly.type
_entity_poly.pdbx_seq_one_letter_code
_entity_poly.pdbx_strand_id
1 'polypeptide(L)'
;MTKTQKIVMLVITTIVLVVGVWGTIYASQVHKQVEEAEKTVKAEELSIQRVTEELSKLLDQKDPSYLAENVTEEQVATLDQQLKQSEFVFQDVSVDKKLLKEHVDAYESVQEKADKLMGSIYGKMELQRGINALFQSKDKVAMNGAKVEKELAIINDGLTEEKIQSIQKIMPKEETAFTKDVKGLIENASGQLKQISTAKEAVSKIYKDNNVVLTDQKLYDKAKAETDKIKNEKTKKELTDQLGKAKAELYKKAKEVAVTQTQETATKDQTEQATTGNANASVGSNGANWTPDNDATDVGS
;
A
#
# COMPACT_ATOMS: atom_id res chain seq x y z
N MET A 1 14.28 3.02 -23.00
CA MET A 1 13.55 1.97 -23.75
C MET A 1 14.52 0.87 -24.13
N THR A 2 14.49 -0.27 -23.44
CA THR A 2 15.34 -1.43 -23.71
C THR A 2 14.61 -2.41 -24.64
N LYS A 3 15.36 -3.11 -25.49
CA LYS A 3 14.89 -3.95 -26.62
C LYS A 3 13.84 -5.03 -26.27
N THR A 4 13.62 -5.31 -24.99
CA THR A 4 12.63 -6.29 -24.49
C THR A 4 11.18 -5.79 -24.51
N GLN A 5 10.94 -4.48 -24.67
CA GLN A 5 9.57 -3.91 -24.71
C GLN A 5 8.87 -4.05 -26.08
N LYS A 6 9.46 -4.74 -27.06
CA LYS A 6 8.93 -4.87 -28.44
C LYS A 6 8.35 -6.25 -28.79
N ILE A 7 8.29 -7.18 -27.83
CA ILE A 7 7.80 -8.55 -28.08
C ILE A 7 6.59 -8.85 -27.18
N VAL A 8 5.54 -8.06 -27.32
CA VAL A 8 4.18 -8.58 -27.13
C VAL A 8 3.45 -8.16 -28.39
N MET A 9 3.83 -8.81 -29.49
CA MET A 9 3.19 -8.68 -30.78
C MET A 9 1.75 -9.16 -30.58
N LEU A 10 0.82 -8.30 -31.00
CA LEU A 10 -0.60 -8.52 -31.07
C LEU A 10 -0.85 -9.64 -32.10
N VAL A 11 -0.72 -10.91 -31.66
CA VAL A 11 -1.04 -12.09 -32.48
C VAL A 11 -2.56 -12.28 -32.37
N ILE A 12 -3.31 -11.56 -33.22
CA ILE A 12 -4.69 -11.94 -33.51
C ILE A 12 -4.62 -13.16 -34.42
N THR A 13 -4.66 -14.34 -33.82
CA THR A 13 -4.79 -15.59 -34.58
C THR A 13 -6.21 -15.67 -35.14
N THR A 14 -6.32 -15.73 -36.46
CA THR A 14 -7.60 -15.96 -37.15
C THR A 14 -8.01 -17.42 -36.95
N ILE A 15 -9.08 -17.66 -36.20
CA ILE A 15 -9.68 -18.99 -36.08
C ILE A 15 -10.59 -19.25 -37.28
N VAL A 16 -10.43 -20.43 -37.89
CA VAL A 16 -11.32 -20.93 -38.94
C VAL A 16 -12.57 -21.47 -38.26
N LEU A 17 -13.67 -20.71 -38.30
CA LEU A 17 -14.98 -21.18 -37.84
C LEU A 17 -15.56 -22.13 -38.90
N VAL A 18 -15.73 -23.40 -38.54
CA VAL A 18 -16.45 -24.36 -39.39
C VAL A 18 -17.95 -24.18 -39.15
N VAL A 19 -18.71 -23.94 -40.22
CA VAL A 19 -20.17 -23.82 -40.14
C VAL A 19 -20.75 -25.20 -39.83
N GLY A 20 -21.45 -25.33 -38.69
CA GLY A 20 -22.09 -26.57 -38.25
C GLY A 20 -23.07 -27.13 -39.28
N VAL A 21 -23.14 -28.45 -39.40
CA VAL A 21 -24.07 -29.14 -40.31
C VAL A 21 -25.46 -29.20 -39.66
N TRP A 22 -26.33 -28.27 -40.03
CA TRP A 22 -27.75 -28.25 -39.64
C TRP A 22 -28.56 -29.17 -40.56
N GLY A 23 -28.75 -30.44 -40.19
CA GLY A 23 -29.56 -31.36 -40.98
C GLY A 23 -30.10 -32.55 -40.19
N THR A 24 -31.35 -32.94 -40.48
CA THR A 24 -31.94 -34.18 -39.95
C THR A 24 -31.22 -35.40 -40.51
N ILE A 25 -30.93 -36.38 -39.63
CA ILE A 25 -30.21 -37.60 -40.02
C ILE A 25 -31.13 -38.50 -40.85
N TYR A 26 -30.88 -38.56 -42.17
CA TYR A 26 -31.51 -39.55 -43.05
C TYR A 26 -30.69 -40.84 -43.05
N ALA A 27 -31.35 -41.99 -42.87
CA ALA A 27 -30.69 -43.30 -42.77
C ALA A 27 -29.74 -43.64 -43.95
N SER A 28 -29.98 -43.06 -45.13
CA SER A 28 -29.14 -43.24 -46.33
C SER A 28 -27.89 -42.35 -46.38
N GLN A 29 -27.74 -41.38 -45.48
CA GLN A 29 -26.64 -40.41 -45.44
C GLN A 29 -25.86 -40.39 -44.11
N VAL A 30 -26.21 -41.28 -43.16
CA VAL A 30 -25.59 -41.36 -41.82
C VAL A 30 -24.06 -41.36 -41.89
N HIS A 31 -23.47 -42.17 -42.78
CA HIS A 31 -22.01 -42.28 -42.85
C HIS A 31 -21.32 -40.96 -43.27
N LYS A 32 -21.92 -40.22 -44.21
CA LYS A 32 -21.40 -38.92 -44.64
C LYS A 32 -21.57 -37.86 -43.56
N GLN A 33 -22.71 -37.83 -42.88
CA GLN A 33 -22.95 -36.89 -41.78
C GLN A 33 -22.05 -37.18 -40.57
N VAL A 34 -21.77 -38.45 -40.26
CA VAL A 34 -20.80 -38.84 -39.24
C VAL A 34 -19.40 -38.39 -39.64
N GLU A 35 -18.94 -38.65 -40.87
CA GLU A 35 -17.62 -38.23 -41.35
C GLU A 35 -17.44 -36.69 -41.31
N GLU A 36 -18.46 -35.93 -41.70
CA GLU A 36 -18.47 -34.47 -41.62
C GLU A 36 -18.46 -33.97 -40.16
N ALA A 37 -19.19 -34.64 -39.28
CA ALA A 37 -19.17 -34.35 -37.85
C ALA A 37 -17.80 -34.67 -37.22
N GLU A 38 -17.17 -35.80 -37.57
CA GLU A 38 -15.80 -36.13 -37.14
C GLU A 38 -14.80 -35.05 -37.58
N LYS A 39 -14.86 -34.60 -38.83
CA LYS A 39 -14.03 -33.50 -39.34
C LYS A 39 -14.26 -32.21 -38.58
N THR A 40 -15.51 -31.90 -38.27
CA THR A 40 -15.88 -30.69 -37.51
C THR A 40 -15.34 -30.76 -36.09
N VAL A 41 -15.60 -31.84 -35.35
CA VAL A 41 -15.11 -32.02 -33.97
C VAL A 41 -13.58 -31.98 -33.92
N LYS A 42 -12.90 -32.63 -34.89
CA LYS A 42 -11.44 -32.59 -34.99
C LYS A 42 -10.90 -31.19 -35.32
N ALA A 43 -11.59 -30.42 -36.15
CA ALA A 43 -11.21 -29.05 -36.47
C ALA A 43 -11.33 -28.15 -35.22
N GLU A 44 -12.41 -28.30 -34.46
CA GLU A 44 -12.62 -27.56 -33.22
C GLU A 44 -11.64 -28.00 -32.11
N GLU A 45 -11.31 -29.29 -32.00
CA GLU A 45 -10.24 -29.78 -31.12
C GLU A 45 -8.92 -29.05 -31.40
N LEU A 46 -8.51 -28.98 -32.67
CA LEU A 46 -7.30 -28.26 -33.10
C LEU A 46 -7.41 -26.75 -32.85
N SER A 47 -8.61 -26.19 -32.97
CA SER A 47 -8.88 -24.78 -32.67
C SER A 47 -8.59 -24.48 -31.18
N ILE A 48 -9.16 -25.28 -30.27
CA ILE A 48 -8.92 -25.13 -28.82
C ILE A 48 -7.47 -25.40 -28.48
N GLN A 49 -6.80 -26.36 -29.12
CA GLN A 49 -5.37 -26.61 -28.89
C GLN A 49 -4.56 -25.33 -29.17
N ARG A 50 -4.83 -24.63 -30.28
CA ARG A 50 -4.17 -23.36 -30.60
C ARG A 50 -4.51 -22.27 -29.58
N VAL A 51 -5.77 -22.15 -29.17
CA VAL A 51 -6.17 -21.17 -28.14
C VAL A 51 -5.48 -21.47 -26.80
N THR A 52 -5.34 -22.74 -26.44
CA THR A 52 -4.64 -23.20 -25.23
C THR A 52 -3.15 -22.86 -25.27
N GLU A 53 -2.52 -22.98 -26.44
CA GLU A 53 -1.14 -22.54 -26.66
C GLU A 53 -1.01 -21.02 -26.51
N GLU A 54 -1.93 -20.22 -27.07
CA GLU A 54 -1.93 -18.77 -26.89
C GLU A 54 -2.17 -18.35 -25.43
N LEU A 55 -3.09 -19.02 -24.72
CA LEU A 55 -3.29 -18.81 -23.28
C LEU A 55 -2.00 -19.08 -22.51
N SER A 56 -1.25 -20.12 -22.88
CA SER A 56 0.01 -20.46 -22.22
C SER A 56 1.09 -19.39 -22.42
N LYS A 57 1.02 -18.60 -23.50
CA LYS A 57 1.90 -17.45 -23.73
C LYS A 57 1.55 -16.23 -22.86
N LEU A 58 0.34 -16.19 -22.29
CA LEU A 58 -0.03 -15.18 -21.30
C LEU A 58 0.57 -15.48 -19.91
N LEU A 59 1.21 -16.64 -19.73
CA LEU A 59 2.03 -16.94 -18.57
C LEU A 59 3.50 -16.57 -18.84
N ASP A 60 4.23 -16.25 -17.77
CA ASP A 60 5.66 -16.03 -17.88
C ASP A 60 6.37 -17.34 -18.27
N GLN A 61 7.22 -17.27 -19.30
CA GLN A 61 7.85 -18.44 -19.90
C GLN A 61 8.98 -19.03 -19.05
N LYS A 62 9.49 -18.29 -18.08
CA LYS A 62 10.51 -18.76 -17.14
C LYS A 62 9.87 -19.27 -15.85
N ASP A 63 8.79 -18.63 -15.41
CA ASP A 63 8.03 -19.03 -14.24
C ASP A 63 6.51 -18.93 -14.51
N PRO A 64 5.88 -20.04 -14.95
CA PRO A 64 4.45 -20.08 -15.26
C PRO A 64 3.53 -19.80 -14.06
N SER A 65 4.07 -19.67 -12.84
CA SER A 65 3.28 -19.19 -11.71
C SER A 65 2.87 -17.71 -11.86
N TYR A 66 3.55 -16.93 -12.71
CA TYR A 66 3.20 -15.54 -13.02
C TYR A 66 2.52 -15.41 -14.38
N LEU A 67 1.80 -14.31 -14.56
CA LEU A 67 1.45 -13.81 -15.89
C LEU A 67 2.70 -13.26 -16.60
N ALA A 68 2.69 -13.28 -17.92
CA ALA A 68 3.61 -12.47 -18.70
C ALA A 68 3.41 -10.98 -18.40
N GLU A 69 4.44 -10.17 -18.65
CA GLU A 69 4.33 -8.72 -18.47
C GLU A 69 3.30 -8.11 -19.44
N ASN A 70 2.48 -7.19 -18.93
CA ASN A 70 1.51 -6.39 -19.68
C ASN A 70 0.35 -7.19 -20.30
N VAL A 71 -0.01 -8.34 -19.74
CA VAL A 71 -1.25 -9.05 -20.10
C VAL A 71 -2.46 -8.17 -19.80
N THR A 72 -3.34 -7.97 -20.79
CA THR A 72 -4.53 -7.12 -20.68
C THR A 72 -5.82 -7.93 -20.61
N GLU A 73 -6.88 -7.32 -20.06
CA GLU A 73 -8.23 -7.94 -20.02
C GLU A 73 -8.77 -8.23 -21.42
N GLU A 74 -8.45 -7.38 -22.41
CA GLU A 74 -8.87 -7.57 -23.80
C GLU A 74 -8.23 -8.81 -24.45
N GLN A 75 -6.95 -9.07 -24.18
CA GLN A 75 -6.26 -10.27 -24.68
C GLN A 75 -6.93 -11.54 -24.15
N VAL A 76 -7.20 -11.58 -22.84
CA VAL A 76 -7.85 -12.73 -22.19
C VAL A 76 -9.29 -12.89 -22.65
N ALA A 77 -10.05 -11.80 -22.75
CA ALA A 77 -11.44 -11.81 -23.22
C ALA A 77 -11.56 -12.31 -24.67
N THR A 78 -10.60 -11.95 -25.53
CA THR A 78 -10.56 -12.42 -26.92
C THR A 78 -10.39 -13.94 -26.98
N LEU A 79 -9.46 -14.50 -26.20
CA LEU A 79 -9.24 -15.94 -26.16
C LEU A 79 -10.42 -16.68 -25.50
N ASP A 80 -11.04 -16.10 -24.47
CA ASP A 80 -12.25 -16.64 -23.84
C ASP A 80 -13.44 -16.69 -24.82
N GLN A 81 -13.61 -15.65 -25.62
CA GLN A 81 -14.63 -15.65 -26.68
C GLN A 81 -14.36 -16.74 -27.72
N GLN A 82 -13.11 -16.99 -28.08
CA GLN A 82 -12.72 -18.04 -29.01
C GLN A 82 -13.03 -19.45 -28.46
N LEU A 83 -12.76 -19.70 -27.18
CA LEU A 83 -13.15 -20.95 -26.52
C LEU A 83 -14.67 -21.15 -26.53
N LYS A 84 -15.45 -20.12 -26.18
CA LYS A 84 -16.92 -20.16 -26.18
C LYS A 84 -17.51 -20.40 -27.57
N GLN A 85 -16.88 -19.85 -28.60
CA GLN A 85 -17.30 -20.10 -29.99
C GLN A 85 -17.07 -21.55 -30.39
N SER A 86 -15.91 -22.13 -30.07
CA SER A 86 -15.64 -23.56 -30.29
C SER A 86 -16.64 -24.45 -29.55
N GLU A 87 -16.94 -24.11 -28.29
CA GLU A 87 -17.94 -24.83 -27.49
C GLU A 87 -19.33 -24.79 -28.15
N PHE A 88 -19.74 -23.62 -28.64
CA PHE A 88 -21.01 -23.48 -29.35
C PHE A 88 -21.06 -24.36 -30.61
N VAL A 89 -20.02 -24.35 -31.44
CA VAL A 89 -19.95 -25.20 -32.65
C VAL A 89 -19.98 -26.69 -32.29
N PHE A 90 -19.27 -27.10 -31.26
CA PHE A 90 -19.26 -28.48 -30.77
C PHE A 90 -20.61 -28.95 -30.20
N GLN A 91 -21.35 -28.05 -29.55
CA GLN A 91 -22.71 -28.34 -29.06
C GLN A 91 -23.72 -28.45 -30.20
N ASP A 92 -23.50 -27.74 -31.30
CA ASP A 92 -24.38 -27.69 -32.48
C ASP A 92 -24.22 -28.90 -33.44
N VAL A 93 -23.23 -29.79 -33.18
CA VAL A 93 -23.07 -31.04 -33.93
C VAL A 93 -24.33 -31.91 -33.79
N SER A 94 -25.05 -32.07 -34.91
CA SER A 94 -26.37 -32.74 -34.96
C SER A 94 -26.33 -34.27 -34.87
N VAL A 95 -25.14 -34.88 -34.96
CA VAL A 95 -24.93 -36.35 -34.87
C VAL A 95 -24.84 -36.78 -33.41
N ASP A 96 -25.37 -37.97 -33.07
CA ASP A 96 -25.20 -38.56 -31.73
C ASP A 96 -23.71 -38.66 -31.38
N LYS A 97 -23.30 -37.96 -30.32
CA LYS A 97 -21.91 -37.89 -29.84
C LYS A 97 -21.33 -39.27 -29.50
N LYS A 98 -22.16 -40.28 -29.23
CA LYS A 98 -21.69 -41.68 -29.04
C LYS A 98 -21.05 -42.26 -30.30
N LEU A 99 -21.47 -41.83 -31.49
CA LEU A 99 -20.87 -42.24 -32.75
C LEU A 99 -19.51 -41.57 -33.00
N LEU A 100 -19.21 -40.51 -32.27
CA LEU A 100 -18.00 -39.68 -32.40
C LEU A 100 -17.08 -39.81 -31.17
N LYS A 101 -17.23 -40.90 -30.39
CA LYS A 101 -16.73 -40.99 -29.02
C LYS A 101 -15.24 -40.59 -28.88
N GLU A 102 -14.37 -41.10 -29.73
CA GLU A 102 -12.93 -40.80 -29.65
C GLU A 102 -12.63 -39.32 -29.88
N HIS A 103 -13.30 -38.68 -30.84
CA HIS A 103 -13.15 -37.26 -31.15
C HIS A 103 -13.77 -36.36 -30.07
N VAL A 104 -14.91 -36.78 -29.51
CA VAL A 104 -15.56 -36.10 -28.39
C VAL A 104 -14.67 -36.14 -27.15
N ASP A 105 -14.14 -37.31 -26.79
CA ASP A 105 -13.26 -37.49 -25.63
C ASP A 105 -11.98 -36.64 -25.80
N ALA A 106 -11.42 -36.56 -27.01
CA ALA A 106 -10.26 -35.72 -27.32
C ALA A 106 -10.58 -34.21 -27.20
N TYR A 107 -11.69 -33.77 -27.80
CA TYR A 107 -12.17 -32.39 -27.69
C TYR A 107 -12.36 -31.97 -26.23
N GLU A 108 -13.11 -32.76 -25.46
CA GLU A 108 -13.40 -32.46 -24.06
C GLU A 108 -12.12 -32.38 -23.21
N SER A 109 -11.14 -33.25 -23.48
CA SER A 109 -9.85 -33.20 -22.78
C SER A 109 -9.07 -31.92 -23.04
N VAL A 110 -9.10 -31.39 -24.26
CA VAL A 110 -8.42 -30.11 -24.58
C VAL A 110 -9.21 -28.94 -24.01
N GLN A 111 -10.55 -28.97 -24.10
CA GLN A 111 -11.41 -27.94 -23.52
C GLN A 111 -11.18 -27.81 -22.00
N GLU A 112 -11.14 -28.94 -21.27
CA GLU A 112 -10.89 -28.91 -19.82
C GLU A 112 -9.54 -28.29 -19.46
N LYS A 113 -8.50 -28.54 -20.28
CA LYS A 113 -7.18 -27.90 -20.08
C LYS A 113 -7.24 -26.40 -20.34
N ALA A 114 -7.93 -25.98 -21.40
CA ALA A 114 -8.11 -24.57 -21.74
C ALA A 114 -8.85 -23.83 -20.61
N ASP A 115 -9.94 -24.41 -20.10
CA ASP A 115 -10.76 -23.82 -19.03
C ASP A 115 -9.98 -23.68 -17.73
N LYS A 116 -9.20 -24.70 -17.33
CA LYS A 116 -8.32 -24.63 -16.16
C LYS A 116 -7.27 -23.53 -16.30
N LEU A 117 -6.65 -23.44 -17.47
CA LEU A 117 -5.64 -22.43 -17.75
C LEU A 117 -6.24 -21.01 -17.74
N MET A 118 -7.40 -20.84 -18.38
CA MET A 118 -8.17 -19.60 -18.39
C MET A 118 -8.55 -19.16 -16.97
N GLY A 119 -9.09 -20.07 -16.15
CA GLY A 119 -9.41 -19.80 -14.75
C GLY A 119 -8.18 -19.39 -13.92
N SER A 120 -7.03 -20.04 -14.15
CA SER A 120 -5.76 -19.66 -13.53
C SER A 120 -5.33 -18.24 -13.94
N ILE A 121 -5.42 -17.90 -15.22
CA ILE A 121 -5.08 -16.56 -15.74
C ILE A 121 -5.99 -15.49 -15.12
N TYR A 122 -7.31 -15.69 -15.13
CA TYR A 122 -8.24 -14.75 -14.49
C TYR A 122 -7.96 -14.57 -13.01
N GLY A 123 -7.71 -15.65 -12.27
CA GLY A 123 -7.36 -15.56 -10.85
C GLY A 123 -6.08 -14.77 -10.59
N LYS A 124 -5.04 -14.94 -11.43
CA LYS A 124 -3.81 -14.15 -11.34
C LYS A 124 -4.05 -12.68 -11.67
N MET A 125 -4.85 -12.39 -12.70
CA MET A 125 -5.20 -11.01 -13.07
C MET A 125 -5.97 -10.31 -11.96
N GLU A 126 -6.95 -10.98 -11.36
CA GLU A 126 -7.75 -10.45 -10.27
C GLU A 126 -6.88 -10.12 -9.06
N LEU A 127 -5.99 -11.03 -8.67
CA LEU A 127 -5.02 -10.82 -7.59
C LEU A 127 -4.06 -9.67 -7.91
N GLN A 128 -3.48 -9.64 -9.11
CA GLN A 128 -2.57 -8.56 -9.53
C GLN A 128 -3.28 -7.20 -9.47
N ARG A 129 -4.53 -7.11 -9.95
CA ARG A 129 -5.34 -5.90 -9.88
C ARG A 129 -5.64 -5.49 -8.45
N GLY A 130 -6.07 -6.43 -7.61
CA GLY A 130 -6.35 -6.20 -6.20
C GLY A 130 -5.13 -5.67 -5.46
N ILE A 131 -3.97 -6.29 -5.67
CA ILE A 131 -2.69 -5.85 -5.12
C ILE A 131 -2.29 -4.47 -5.61
N ASN A 132 -2.35 -4.22 -6.91
CA ASN A 132 -2.00 -2.90 -7.46
C ASN A 132 -2.91 -1.78 -6.92
N ALA A 133 -4.16 -2.08 -6.59
CA ALA A 133 -5.08 -1.13 -5.97
C ALA A 133 -4.74 -0.77 -4.51
N LEU A 134 -3.84 -1.51 -3.84
CA LEU A 134 -3.35 -1.16 -2.51
C LEU A 134 -2.29 -0.05 -2.53
N PHE A 135 -1.59 0.13 -3.65
CA PHE A 135 -0.38 0.96 -3.74
C PHE A 135 -0.57 2.18 -4.63
N GLN A 136 0.17 3.25 -4.33
CA GLN A 136 0.19 4.44 -5.17
C GLN A 136 0.79 4.12 -6.53
N SER A 137 -0.03 4.24 -7.57
CA SER A 137 0.40 4.08 -8.96
C SER A 137 0.73 5.45 -9.55
N LYS A 138 2.00 5.87 -9.43
CA LYS A 138 2.54 7.00 -10.20
C LYS A 138 3.15 6.47 -11.51
N ASP A 139 4.41 6.07 -11.43
CA ASP A 139 5.19 5.58 -12.59
C ASP A 139 5.47 4.07 -12.51
N LYS A 140 5.02 3.43 -11.44
CA LYS A 140 5.24 2.01 -11.13
C LYS A 140 3.95 1.40 -10.58
N VAL A 141 3.81 0.10 -10.83
CA VAL A 141 2.79 -0.76 -10.21
C VAL A 141 3.48 -1.76 -9.31
N ALA A 142 2.77 -2.26 -8.30
CA ALA A 142 3.32 -3.22 -7.35
C ALA A 142 3.63 -4.56 -8.01
N MET A 143 2.83 -4.96 -9.01
CA MET A 143 2.96 -6.22 -9.72
C MET A 143 2.57 -6.07 -11.19
N ASN A 144 3.44 -6.53 -12.08
CA ASN A 144 3.19 -6.70 -13.51
C ASN A 144 3.86 -8.00 -13.96
N GLY A 145 3.12 -9.11 -13.89
CA GLY A 145 3.71 -10.44 -14.07
C GLY A 145 4.77 -10.72 -13.01
N ALA A 146 5.91 -11.27 -13.41
CA ALA A 146 7.05 -11.55 -12.54
C ALA A 146 7.78 -10.29 -12.03
N LYS A 147 7.44 -9.10 -12.54
CA LYS A 147 8.03 -7.84 -12.08
C LYS A 147 7.28 -7.30 -10.87
N VAL A 148 7.91 -7.43 -9.70
CA VAL A 148 7.35 -7.05 -8.40
C VAL A 148 8.12 -5.87 -7.79
N GLU A 149 7.41 -4.81 -7.41
CA GLU A 149 7.96 -3.64 -6.70
C GLU A 149 7.44 -3.62 -5.25
N LYS A 150 8.35 -3.85 -4.30
CA LYS A 150 8.03 -4.03 -2.88
C LYS A 150 8.10 -2.71 -2.10
N GLU A 151 8.69 -1.67 -2.66
CA GLU A 151 8.96 -0.43 -1.92
C GLU A 151 7.93 0.68 -2.14
N LEU A 152 6.78 0.39 -2.78
CA LEU A 152 5.72 1.39 -3.00
C LEU A 152 5.02 1.81 -1.71
N ALA A 153 4.64 3.08 -1.66
CA ALA A 153 3.73 3.58 -0.64
C ALA A 153 2.30 3.08 -0.89
N ILE A 154 1.58 2.75 0.18
CA ILE A 154 0.14 2.43 0.06
C ILE A 154 -0.69 3.67 -0.28
N ILE A 155 -1.84 3.45 -0.91
CA ILE A 155 -2.91 4.43 -0.96
C ILE A 155 -3.46 4.56 0.46
N ASN A 156 -3.35 5.74 1.08
CA ASN A 156 -3.89 5.97 2.41
C ASN A 156 -5.41 6.28 2.38
N ASP A 157 -5.88 6.95 1.32
CA ASP A 157 -7.24 7.45 1.28
C ASP A 157 -8.22 6.31 0.99
N GLY A 158 -9.08 6.00 1.96
CA GLY A 158 -10.11 4.97 1.85
C GLY A 158 -9.60 3.52 1.86
N LEU A 159 -8.31 3.28 2.11
CA LEU A 159 -7.78 1.94 2.34
C LEU A 159 -8.08 1.49 3.78
N THR A 160 -8.55 0.26 3.94
CA THR A 160 -8.87 -0.33 5.24
C THR A 160 -8.31 -1.74 5.34
N GLU A 161 -8.23 -2.27 6.56
CA GLU A 161 -7.77 -3.65 6.80
C GLU A 161 -8.70 -4.66 6.12
N GLU A 162 -10.01 -4.40 6.09
CA GLU A 162 -10.99 -5.28 5.41
C GLU A 162 -10.73 -5.38 3.91
N LYS A 163 -10.33 -4.26 3.27
CA LYS A 163 -9.95 -4.26 1.85
C LYS A 163 -8.71 -5.13 1.61
N ILE A 164 -7.70 -5.03 2.47
CA ILE A 164 -6.49 -5.86 2.38
C ILE A 164 -6.85 -7.34 2.58
N GLN A 165 -7.65 -7.66 3.60
CA GLN A 165 -8.10 -9.03 3.88
C GLN A 165 -8.96 -9.62 2.77
N SER A 166 -9.73 -8.81 2.04
CA SER A 166 -10.53 -9.29 0.91
C SER A 166 -9.66 -9.90 -0.19
N ILE A 167 -8.48 -9.35 -0.44
CA ILE A 167 -7.52 -9.87 -1.42
C ILE A 167 -6.91 -11.18 -0.92
N GLN A 168 -6.61 -11.27 0.38
CA GLN A 168 -6.08 -12.50 0.98
C GLN A 168 -7.07 -13.67 0.88
N LYS A 169 -8.38 -13.41 0.94
CA LYS A 169 -9.43 -14.45 0.85
C LYS A 169 -9.55 -15.09 -0.53
N ILE A 170 -9.24 -14.35 -1.59
CA ILE A 170 -9.30 -14.86 -2.97
C ILE A 170 -7.99 -15.51 -3.41
N MET A 171 -6.95 -15.46 -2.58
CA MET A 171 -5.66 -16.09 -2.88
C MET A 171 -5.79 -17.62 -2.88
N PRO A 172 -5.26 -18.33 -3.90
CA PRO A 172 -5.27 -19.77 -3.90
C PRO A 172 -4.42 -20.31 -2.75
N LYS A 173 -4.79 -21.49 -2.24
CA LYS A 173 -4.09 -22.17 -1.14
C LYS A 173 -2.72 -22.71 -1.55
N GLU A 174 -2.49 -22.88 -2.85
CA GLU A 174 -1.23 -23.36 -3.39
C GLU A 174 -0.12 -22.33 -3.20
N GLU A 175 1.01 -22.78 -2.67
CA GLU A 175 2.17 -21.93 -2.44
C GLU A 175 3.09 -21.96 -3.67
N THR A 176 3.12 -20.85 -4.39
CA THR A 176 3.88 -20.62 -5.62
C THR A 176 4.75 -19.37 -5.45
N ALA A 177 5.68 -19.10 -6.37
CA ALA A 177 6.45 -17.86 -6.34
C ALA A 177 5.51 -16.63 -6.42
N PHE A 178 4.53 -16.67 -7.32
CA PHE A 178 3.48 -15.67 -7.40
C PHE A 178 2.71 -15.46 -6.08
N THR A 179 2.18 -16.52 -5.45
CA THR A 179 1.41 -16.35 -4.20
C THR A 179 2.28 -15.90 -3.03
N LYS A 180 3.57 -16.24 -3.01
CA LYS A 180 4.55 -15.69 -2.04
C LYS A 180 4.74 -14.20 -2.21
N ASP A 181 4.90 -13.71 -3.44
CA ASP A 181 5.05 -12.26 -3.69
C ASP A 181 3.75 -11.50 -3.41
N VAL A 182 2.59 -12.04 -3.79
CA VAL A 182 1.27 -11.49 -3.42
C VAL A 182 1.16 -11.35 -1.90
N LYS A 183 1.48 -12.42 -1.15
CA LYS A 183 1.47 -12.40 0.31
C LYS A 183 2.43 -11.36 0.89
N GLY A 184 3.65 -11.26 0.37
CA GLY A 184 4.63 -10.27 0.81
C GLY A 184 4.16 -8.83 0.58
N LEU A 185 3.46 -8.55 -0.52
CA LEU A 185 2.87 -7.24 -0.78
C LEU A 185 1.68 -6.95 0.14
N ILE A 186 0.84 -7.94 0.44
CA ILE A 186 -0.24 -7.81 1.44
C ILE A 186 0.33 -7.47 2.81
N GLU A 187 1.34 -8.21 3.27
CA GLU A 187 1.99 -7.98 4.56
C GLU A 187 2.64 -6.60 4.63
N ASN A 188 3.28 -6.17 3.55
CA ASN A 188 3.83 -4.82 3.42
C ASN A 188 2.73 -3.74 3.52
N ALA A 189 1.62 -3.91 2.78
CA ALA A 189 0.51 -2.97 2.82
C ALA A 189 -0.11 -2.88 4.23
N SER A 190 -0.40 -4.01 4.88
CA SER A 190 -0.89 -4.05 6.27
C SER A 190 0.10 -3.41 7.24
N GLY A 191 1.41 -3.65 7.06
CA GLY A 191 2.47 -3.03 7.86
C GLY A 191 2.48 -1.50 7.74
N GLN A 192 2.39 -0.97 6.52
CA GLN A 192 2.29 0.47 6.28
C GLN A 192 1.01 1.07 6.86
N LEU A 193 -0.13 0.39 6.73
CA LEU A 193 -1.40 0.85 7.28
C LEU A 193 -1.35 0.97 8.82
N LYS A 194 -0.78 -0.04 9.49
CA LYS A 194 -0.53 -0.01 10.94
C LYS A 194 0.42 1.12 11.33
N GLN A 195 1.52 1.31 10.60
CA GLN A 195 2.47 2.39 10.84
C GLN A 195 1.82 3.77 10.75
N ILE A 196 0.95 4.00 9.75
CA ILE A 196 0.18 5.24 9.63
C ILE A 196 -0.76 5.41 10.84
N SER A 197 -1.45 4.36 11.27
CA SER A 197 -2.32 4.41 12.44
C SER A 197 -1.56 4.77 13.71
N THR A 198 -0.40 4.13 13.95
CA THR A 198 0.47 4.41 15.10
C THR A 198 0.98 5.85 15.08
N ALA A 199 1.40 6.37 13.93
CA ALA A 199 1.84 7.75 13.80
C ALA A 199 0.69 8.75 14.06
N LYS A 200 -0.51 8.50 13.52
CA LYS A 200 -1.70 9.31 13.79
C LYS A 200 -2.03 9.34 15.28
N GLU A 201 -2.00 8.18 15.95
CA GLU A 201 -2.23 8.09 17.39
C GLU A 201 -1.17 8.87 18.18
N ALA A 202 0.11 8.74 17.81
CA ALA A 202 1.20 9.46 18.47
C ALA A 202 1.08 10.99 18.32
N VAL A 203 0.74 11.47 17.12
CA VAL A 203 0.49 12.90 16.86
C VAL A 203 -0.73 13.39 17.63
N SER A 204 -1.81 12.61 17.71
CA SER A 204 -3.04 12.98 18.42
C SER A 204 -2.84 13.22 19.93
N LYS A 205 -1.78 12.64 20.53
CA LYS A 205 -1.43 12.86 21.94
C LYS A 205 -0.86 14.25 22.20
N ILE A 206 -0.30 14.91 21.20
CA ILE A 206 0.31 16.25 21.34
C ILE A 206 -0.43 17.33 20.54
N TYR A 207 -1.17 16.95 19.50
CA TYR A 207 -1.94 17.85 18.65
C TYR A 207 -3.30 17.22 18.33
N LYS A 208 -4.39 17.80 18.85
CA LYS A 208 -5.76 17.31 18.66
C LYS A 208 -6.72 18.49 18.54
N ASP A 209 -7.75 18.34 17.73
CA ASP A 209 -8.81 19.37 17.58
C ASP A 209 -8.23 20.76 17.25
N ASN A 210 -7.19 20.76 16.40
CA ASN A 210 -6.41 21.93 16.01
C ASN A 210 -5.68 22.68 17.15
N ASN A 211 -5.53 22.05 18.30
CA ASN A 211 -4.87 22.60 19.47
C ASN A 211 -3.73 21.69 19.96
N VAL A 212 -2.73 22.30 20.60
CA VAL A 212 -1.64 21.57 21.25
C VAL A 212 -2.13 21.06 22.59
N VAL A 213 -2.20 19.73 22.75
CA VAL A 213 -2.76 19.07 23.93
C VAL A 213 -1.70 18.85 25.01
N LEU A 214 -0.49 18.46 24.60
CA LEU A 214 0.62 18.14 25.50
C LEU A 214 1.92 18.71 24.95
N THR A 215 2.69 19.31 25.84
CA THR A 215 3.99 19.94 25.54
C THR A 215 5.11 19.16 26.22
N ASP A 216 5.20 17.86 25.92
CA ASP A 216 6.30 16.98 26.35
C ASP A 216 7.22 16.70 25.16
N GLN A 217 8.52 17.00 25.31
CA GLN A 217 9.52 16.82 24.26
C GLN A 217 9.71 15.36 23.86
N LYS A 218 9.64 14.40 24.81
CA LYS A 218 9.76 12.97 24.52
C LYS A 218 8.57 12.46 23.70
N LEU A 219 7.36 12.94 23.99
CA LEU A 219 6.18 12.61 23.18
C LEU A 219 6.28 13.18 21.76
N TYR A 220 6.80 14.41 21.64
CA TYR A 220 7.08 15.01 20.34
C TYR A 220 8.09 14.18 19.53
N ASP A 221 9.22 13.83 20.13
CA ASP A 221 10.28 13.07 19.46
C ASP A 221 9.78 11.68 19.03
N LYS A 222 8.96 11.03 19.86
CA LYS A 222 8.31 9.76 19.50
C LYS A 222 7.35 9.93 18.32
N ALA A 223 6.46 10.91 18.35
CA ALA A 223 5.50 11.15 17.26
C ALA A 223 6.20 11.52 15.95
N LYS A 224 7.28 12.29 16.02
CA LYS A 224 8.16 12.57 14.89
C LYS A 224 8.80 11.29 14.34
N ALA A 225 9.41 10.47 15.20
CA ALA A 225 10.04 9.22 14.77
C ALA A 225 9.07 8.27 14.06
N GLU A 226 7.82 8.17 14.53
CA GLU A 226 6.80 7.35 13.86
C GLU A 226 6.30 7.97 12.54
N THR A 227 6.20 9.30 12.47
CA THR A 227 5.81 10.02 11.24
C THR A 227 6.89 9.91 10.17
N ASP A 228 8.17 9.94 10.54
CA ASP A 228 9.29 9.86 9.61
C ASP A 228 9.35 8.51 8.87
N LYS A 229 8.83 7.42 9.48
CA LYS A 229 8.73 6.07 8.88
C LYS A 229 7.63 5.94 7.81
N ILE A 230 6.69 6.88 7.72
CA ILE A 230 5.59 6.81 6.74
C ILE A 230 6.15 7.00 5.33
N LYS A 231 5.83 6.07 4.41
CA LYS A 231 6.18 6.17 2.99
C LYS A 231 5.21 7.04 2.19
N ASN A 232 3.95 7.11 2.62
CA ASN A 232 2.94 7.93 1.95
C ASN A 232 3.23 9.43 2.20
N GLU A 233 3.75 10.12 1.19
CA GLU A 233 4.18 11.52 1.29
C GLU A 233 3.05 12.49 1.69
N LYS A 234 1.82 12.26 1.22
CA LYS A 234 0.68 13.11 1.57
C LYS A 234 0.39 13.02 3.07
N THR A 235 0.22 11.81 3.59
CA THR A 235 -0.03 11.57 5.02
C THR A 235 1.16 12.00 5.88
N LYS A 236 2.39 11.72 5.44
CA LYS A 236 3.60 12.16 6.14
C LYS A 236 3.66 13.67 6.27
N LYS A 237 3.35 14.40 5.18
CA LYS A 237 3.31 15.87 5.18
C LYS A 237 2.24 16.39 6.13
N GLU A 238 1.01 15.85 6.07
CA GLU A 238 -0.09 16.26 6.95
C GLU A 238 0.27 16.12 8.43
N LEU A 239 0.85 14.99 8.83
CA LEU A 239 1.28 14.77 10.22
C LEU A 239 2.50 15.62 10.60
N THR A 240 3.44 15.81 9.69
CA THR A 240 4.61 16.70 9.90
C THR A 240 4.18 18.15 10.11
N ASP A 241 3.18 18.63 9.37
CA ASP A 241 2.63 19.97 9.52
C ASP A 241 1.96 20.14 10.90
N GLN A 242 1.24 19.13 11.39
CA GLN A 242 0.67 19.12 12.76
C GLN A 242 1.77 19.15 13.83
N LEU A 243 2.82 18.35 13.66
CA LEU A 243 4.00 18.38 14.53
C LEU A 243 4.68 19.75 14.52
N GLY A 244 4.79 20.41 13.36
CA GLY A 244 5.35 21.76 13.26
C GLY A 244 4.63 22.77 14.15
N LYS A 245 3.29 22.70 14.21
CA LYS A 245 2.47 23.55 15.10
C LYS A 245 2.70 23.22 16.58
N ALA A 246 2.73 21.93 16.94
CA ALA A 246 3.02 21.50 18.31
C ALA A 246 4.41 21.98 18.79
N LYS A 247 5.40 21.95 17.90
CA LYS A 247 6.76 22.42 18.18
C LYS A 247 6.82 23.92 18.44
N ALA A 248 6.07 24.73 17.68
CA ALA A 248 6.02 26.18 17.87
C ALA A 248 5.48 26.55 19.27
N GLU A 249 4.44 25.87 19.73
CA GLU A 249 3.85 26.13 21.06
C GLU A 249 4.76 25.66 22.20
N LEU A 250 5.46 24.53 22.01
CA LEU A 250 6.53 24.07 22.91
C LEU A 250 7.60 25.16 23.12
N TYR A 251 8.08 25.77 22.03
CA TYR A 251 9.07 26.85 22.12
C TYR A 251 8.51 28.11 22.78
N LYS A 252 7.23 28.45 22.54
CA LYS A 252 6.57 29.59 23.19
C LYS A 252 6.51 29.39 24.70
N LYS A 253 6.02 28.23 25.19
CA LYS A 253 6.00 27.91 26.63
C LYS A 253 7.39 27.90 27.25
N ALA A 254 8.39 27.33 26.57
CA ALA A 254 9.76 27.31 27.08
C ALA A 254 10.33 28.72 27.25
N LYS A 255 10.03 29.64 26.32
CA LYS A 255 10.40 31.06 26.44
C LYS A 255 9.66 31.75 27.58
N GLU A 256 8.36 31.51 27.74
CA GLU A 256 7.56 32.08 28.84
C GLU A 256 8.08 31.62 30.22
N VAL A 257 8.43 30.34 30.39
CA VAL A 257 9.02 29.82 31.64
C VAL A 257 10.41 30.39 31.90
N ALA A 258 11.22 30.58 30.85
CA ALA A 258 12.54 31.21 31.00
C ALA A 258 12.44 32.69 31.46
N VAL A 259 11.44 33.42 30.95
CA VAL A 259 11.18 34.83 31.33
C VAL A 259 10.65 34.94 32.76
N THR A 260 9.74 34.04 33.20
CA THR A 260 9.26 34.05 34.60
C THR A 260 10.34 33.64 35.59
N GLN A 261 11.21 32.68 35.24
CA GLN A 261 12.36 32.34 36.09
C GLN A 261 13.37 33.49 36.22
N THR A 262 13.60 34.27 35.16
CA THR A 262 14.50 35.45 35.25
C THR A 262 13.90 36.59 36.08
N GLN A 263 12.58 36.80 36.03
CA GLN A 263 11.88 37.77 36.88
C GLN A 263 11.81 37.33 38.36
N GLU A 264 11.62 36.05 38.66
CA GLU A 264 11.64 35.56 40.05
C GLU A 264 13.03 35.61 40.68
N THR A 265 14.11 35.36 39.94
CA THR A 265 15.48 35.55 40.46
C THR A 265 15.82 37.03 40.68
N ALA A 266 15.37 37.94 39.81
CA ALA A 266 15.60 39.38 39.99
C ALA A 266 14.83 39.97 41.18
N THR A 267 13.71 39.36 41.59
CA THR A 267 12.91 39.82 42.74
C THR A 267 13.43 39.26 44.07
N LYS A 268 14.19 38.16 44.08
CA LYS A 268 14.84 37.65 45.30
C LYS A 268 16.12 38.41 45.67
N ASP A 269 16.89 38.91 44.70
CA ASP A 269 18.09 39.71 44.97
C ASP A 269 17.77 41.12 45.52
N GLN A 270 16.54 41.63 45.34
CA GLN A 270 16.14 42.92 45.95
C GLN A 270 15.57 42.81 47.37
N THR A 271 15.21 41.61 47.86
CA THR A 271 14.67 41.45 49.22
C THR A 271 15.72 41.04 50.25
N GLU A 272 16.85 40.45 49.84
CA GLU A 272 17.95 40.09 50.77
C GLU A 272 18.89 41.26 51.10
N GLN A 273 18.89 42.36 50.33
CA GLN A 273 19.74 43.52 50.63
C GLN A 273 19.08 44.58 51.54
N ALA A 274 17.85 44.35 52.02
CA ALA A 274 17.11 45.31 52.87
C ALA A 274 16.95 44.90 54.35
N THR A 275 17.54 43.78 54.81
CA THR A 275 17.34 43.32 56.21
C THR A 275 18.61 42.94 56.97
N THR A 276 19.73 43.62 56.71
CA THR A 276 20.91 43.56 57.59
C THR A 276 21.36 44.97 57.97
N GLY A 277 20.60 45.60 58.87
CA GLY A 277 20.89 46.94 59.34
C GLY A 277 20.06 47.37 60.53
N ASN A 278 19.89 46.53 61.55
CA ASN A 278 19.64 46.99 62.92
C ASN A 278 19.60 45.81 63.92
N ALA A 279 20.71 45.60 64.63
CA ALA A 279 20.72 45.05 65.99
C ALA A 279 22.16 45.03 66.55
N ASN A 280 22.60 46.10 67.22
CA ASN A 280 23.23 46.01 68.55
C ASN A 280 23.69 47.39 69.06
N ALA A 281 23.07 47.86 70.15
CA ALA A 281 23.77 48.46 71.28
C ALA A 281 22.75 48.77 72.38
N SER A 282 22.85 48.05 73.50
CA SER A 282 22.11 48.30 74.73
C SER A 282 23.10 48.49 75.87
N VAL A 283 22.94 49.63 76.54
CA VAL A 283 23.23 49.94 77.97
C VAL A 283 24.66 50.30 78.39
N GLY A 284 24.78 51.52 78.92
CA GLY A 284 25.87 52.00 79.78
C GLY A 284 25.52 53.38 80.36
N SER A 285 25.45 53.48 81.68
CA SER A 285 24.76 54.50 82.50
C SER A 285 25.56 55.77 82.81
N ASN A 286 24.82 56.86 83.06
CA ASN A 286 25.05 58.00 83.97
C ASN A 286 26.28 58.91 83.85
N GLY A 287 26.04 60.22 83.98
CA GLY A 287 27.00 61.15 84.57
C GLY A 287 26.84 62.59 84.10
N ALA A 288 26.53 63.50 85.01
CA ALA A 288 26.20 64.89 84.74
C ALA A 288 27.42 65.81 84.53
N ASN A 289 27.10 67.03 84.07
CA ASN A 289 27.58 68.31 84.60
C ASN A 289 28.72 69.05 83.85
N TRP A 290 28.31 70.14 83.17
CA TRP A 290 28.75 71.54 83.35
C TRP A 290 30.20 71.98 83.07
N THR A 291 30.37 72.62 81.89
CA THR A 291 31.01 73.92 81.55
C THR A 291 32.46 74.24 82.01
N PRO A 292 33.05 75.38 81.59
CA PRO A 292 33.95 75.47 80.43
C PRO A 292 35.35 75.97 80.84
N ASP A 293 36.36 75.85 79.99
CA ASP A 293 37.42 76.88 80.02
C ASP A 293 38.18 76.97 78.69
N ASN A 294 38.38 78.22 78.30
CA ASN A 294 39.31 78.68 77.29
C ASN A 294 40.74 78.46 77.80
N ASP A 295 41.68 78.12 76.92
CA ASP A 295 42.91 78.92 76.83
C ASP A 295 43.60 78.82 75.46
N ALA A 296 44.19 79.96 75.12
CA ALA A 296 45.07 80.38 74.04
C ALA A 296 46.05 79.33 73.51
N THR A 297 46.19 79.14 72.19
CA THR A 297 47.07 79.88 71.26
C THR A 297 48.52 80.07 71.71
N ASP A 298 49.40 79.29 71.07
CA ASP A 298 50.85 79.49 70.87
C ASP A 298 51.12 78.78 69.52
N VAL A 299 51.73 79.31 68.46
CA VAL A 299 52.82 80.28 68.28
C VAL A 299 52.72 80.83 66.83
N GLY A 300 53.14 82.07 66.59
CA GLY A 300 53.96 82.36 65.41
C GLY A 300 53.62 83.58 64.55
N SER A 301 54.27 84.71 64.89
CA SER A 301 54.73 85.86 64.05
C SER A 301 54.14 87.21 64.40
#